data_AF-A0A8J7HNM4-F1
#
_entry.id   AF-A0A8J7HNM4-F1
#
_cell.length_a   1.000
_cell.length_b   1.000
_cell.length_c   1.000
_cell.angle_alpha   90.00
_cell.angle_beta   90.00
_cell.angle_gamma   90.00
#
_symmetry.space_group_name_H-M   'P 1'
#
loop_
_entity.id
_entity.type
_entity.pdbx_description
1 polymer ?
#
loop_
_entity_poly.entity_id
_entity_poly.type
_entity_poly.pdbx_seq_one_letter_code
_entity_poly.pdbx_strand_id
1 'polypeptide(L)' 'MQIVTSWMEEGIQQGELKIIQRLLTRRIGVITPELQQQLQRLSVTQLEDLAEALLDFSNEADLIAWLQKLQ' A
#
# COMPACT_ATOMS: atom_id res chain seq x y z
N MET A 1 -5.43 26.27 -2.45
CA MET A 1 -5.76 25.86 -3.82
C MET A 1 -4.64 24.94 -4.28
N GLN A 2 -4.79 23.62 -4.12
CA GLN A 2 -3.79 22.67 -4.61
C GLN A 2 -4.28 22.13 -5.95
N ILE A 3 -3.62 22.53 -7.03
CA ILE A 3 -3.78 21.88 -8.33
C ILE A 3 -2.76 20.74 -8.33
N VAL A 4 -3.10 19.63 -7.69
CA VAL A 4 -2.36 18.40 -7.93
C VAL A 4 -2.74 17.96 -9.34
N THR A 5 -1.77 18.02 -10.25
CA THR A 5 -1.94 17.53 -11.62
C THR A 5 -1.82 16.01 -11.63
N SER A 6 -2.50 15.31 -12.55
CA SER A 6 -2.51 13.82 -12.62
C SER A 6 -1.12 13.18 -12.50
N TRP A 7 -0.10 13.76 -13.16
CA TRP A 7 1.27 13.26 -13.11
C TRP A 7 1.96 13.43 -11.74
N MET A 8 1.54 14.42 -10.95
CA MET A 8 2.03 14.62 -9.59
C MET A 8 1.41 13.59 -8.65
N GLU A 9 0.11 13.33 -8.80
CA GLU A 9 -0.61 12.32 -8.02
C GLU A 9 -0.05 10.92 -8.30
N GLU A 10 0.18 10.56 -9.56
CA GLU A 10 0.86 9.32 -9.95
C GLU A 10 2.26 9.24 -9.33
N GLY A 11 3.03 10.33 -9.34
CA GLY A 11 4.36 10.38 -8.73
C GLY A 11 4.33 10.13 -7.22
N ILE A 12 3.35 10.68 -6.52
CA ILE A 12 3.13 10.47 -5.08
C ILE A 12 2.77 9.00 -4.82
N GLN A 13 1.77 8.48 -5.54
CA GLN A 13 1.31 7.10 -5.41
C GLN A 13 2.46 6.09 -5.62
N GLN A 14 3.27 6.27 -6.66
CA GLN A 14 4.42 5.39 -6.94
C GLN A 14 5.50 5.49 -5.85
N GLY A 15 5.72 6.69 -5.30
CA GLY A 15 6.64 6.92 -4.19
C GLY A 15 6.21 6.19 -2.93
N GLU A 16 4.95 6.34 -2.54
CA GLU A 16 4.37 5.70 -1.35
C GLU A 16 4.32 4.18 -1.50
N LEU A 17 3.83 3.68 -2.63
CA LEU A 17 3.77 2.25 -2.93
C LEU A 17 5.14 1.59 -2.75
N LYS A 18 6.21 2.23 -3.25
CA LYS A 18 7.59 1.73 -3.11
C LYS A 18 8.03 1.65 -1.65
N ILE A 19 7.64 2.61 -0.82
CA ILE A 19 7.94 2.59 0.62
C ILE A 19 7.15 1.47 1.30
N ILE A 20 5.85 1.36 1.03
CA ILE A 20 4.98 0.32 1.61
C ILE A 20 5.47 -1.08 1.26
N GLN A 21 5.82 -1.35 0.00
CA GLN A 21 6.36 -2.64 -0.39
C GLN A 21 7.62 -3.03 0.40
N ARG A 22 8.51 -2.06 0.68
CA ARG A 22 9.71 -2.28 1.50
C ARG A 22 9.37 -2.52 2.97
N LEU A 23 8.38 -1.82 3.51
CA LEU A 23 7.93 -1.98 4.89
C LEU A 23 7.25 -3.34 5.08
N LEU A 24 6.35 -3.74 4.18
CA LEU A 24 5.72 -5.06 4.19
C LEU A 24 6.78 -6.17 4.12
N THR A 25 7.75 -6.06 3.19
CA THR A 25 8.86 -7.01 3.08
C THR A 25 9.64 -7.15 4.39
N ARG A 26 9.86 -6.04 5.12
CA ARG A 26 10.56 -6.06 6.41
C ARG A 26 9.73 -6.62 7.56
N ARG A 27 8.41 -6.40 7.54
CA ARG A 27 7.52 -6.70 8.67
C ARG A 27 6.95 -8.11 8.60
N ILE A 28 6.49 -8.53 7.43
CA ILE A 28 5.80 -9.80 7.21
C ILE A 28 6.50 -10.71 6.19
N GLY A 29 7.60 -10.26 5.59
CA GLY A 29 8.34 -11.01 4.58
C GLY A 29 7.85 -10.74 3.15
N VAL A 30 8.36 -11.53 2.21
CA VAL A 30 8.01 -11.39 0.78
C VAL A 30 6.56 -11.82 0.57
N ILE A 31 5.74 -10.90 0.06
CA ILE A 31 4.34 -11.16 -0.29
C ILE A 31 4.22 -11.65 -1.73
N THR A 32 3.13 -12.37 -2.01
CA THR A 32 2.86 -12.93 -3.34
C THR A 32 2.73 -11.86 -4.44
N PRO A 33 3.04 -12.19 -5.71
CA PRO A 33 2.86 -11.28 -6.84
C PRO A 33 1.43 -10.76 -6.97
N GLU A 34 0.42 -11.57 -6.64
CA GLU A 34 -0.99 -11.20 -6.67
C GLU A 34 -1.29 -10.05 -5.69
N LEU A 35 -0.75 -10.11 -4.47
CA LEU A 35 -0.89 -9.03 -3.49
C LEU A 35 -0.14 -7.77 -3.94
N GLN A 36 1.06 -7.92 -4.52
CA GLN A 36 1.79 -6.78 -5.08
C GLN A 36 1.00 -6.06 -6.18
N GLN A 37 0.27 -6.81 -7.02
CA GLN A 37 -0.60 -6.25 -8.06
C GLN A 37 -1.82 -5.54 -7.47
N GLN A 38 -2.38 -6.02 -6.35
CA GLN A 38 -3.46 -5.32 -5.66
C GLN A 38 -2.97 -4.00 -5.05
N LEU A 39 -1.79 -4.00 -4.44
CA LEU A 39 -1.18 -2.78 -3.88
C LEU A 39 -0.96 -1.69 -4.95
N GLN A 40 -0.61 -2.07 -6.18
CA GLN A 40 -0.44 -1.13 -7.30
C GLN A 40 -1.72 -0.40 -7.70
N ARG A 41 -2.89 -0.89 -7.29
CA ARG A 41 -4.20 -0.31 -7.62
C ARG A 41 -4.74 0.58 -6.50
N LEU A 42 -4.07 0.64 -5.36
CA LEU A 42 -4.49 1.46 -4.23
C LEU A 42 -4.27 2.94 -4.53
N SER A 43 -5.23 3.78 -4.15
CA SER A 43 -5.06 5.24 -4.19
C SER A 43 -4.03 5.70 -3.16
N VAL A 44 -3.54 6.94 -3.30
CA VAL A 44 -2.66 7.60 -2.32
C VAL A 44 -3.24 7.47 -0.90
N THR A 45 -4.52 7.85 -0.72
CA THR A 45 -5.18 7.75 0.59
C THR A 45 -5.24 6.33 1.14
N GLN A 46 -5.47 5.32 0.29
CA GLN A 46 -5.46 3.93 0.73
C GLN A 46 -4.04 3.46 1.10
N LEU A 47 -3.01 3.99 0.45
CA LEU A 47 -1.62 3.74 0.81
C LEU A 47 -1.29 4.41 2.15
N GLU A 48 -1.70 5.65 2.39
CA GLU A 48 -1.56 6.33 3.68
C GLU A 48 -2.22 5.51 4.81
N ASP A 49 -3.46 5.07 4.64
CA ASP A 49 -4.15 4.20 5.61
C ASP A 49 -3.43 2.87 5.84
N LEU A 50 -2.88 2.28 4.77
CA LEU A 50 -2.07 1.06 4.87
C LEU A 50 -0.77 1.32 5.65
N ALA A 51 -0.19 2.52 5.57
CA ALA A 51 1.03 2.89 6.29
C ALA A 51 0.85 2.82 7.82
N GLU A 52 -0.35 3.13 8.31
CA GLU A 52 -0.70 3.00 9.73
C GLU A 52 -1.03 1.54 10.08
N ALA A 53 -1.92 0.90 9.31
CA ALA A 53 -2.35 -0.48 9.58
C ALA A 53 -1.20 -1.49 9.49
N LEU A 54 -0.21 -1.24 8.61
CA LEU A 54 0.95 -2.11 8.47
C LEU A 54 1.81 -2.16 9.73
N LEU A 55 1.60 -1.31 10.74
CA LEU A 55 2.29 -1.36 12.04
C LEU A 55 1.71 -2.42 12.99
N ASP A 56 0.56 -3.01 12.67
CA ASP A 56 -0.09 -4.05 13.48
C ASP A 56 -0.01 -5.45 12.88
N PHE A 57 0.24 -5.58 11.58
CA PHE A 57 0.44 -6.87 10.90
C PHE A 57 1.50 -7.79 11.54
N SER A 58 1.22 -9.07 11.63
CA SER A 58 2.16 -10.10 12.06
C SER A 58 2.52 -11.05 10.94
N ASN A 59 1.67 -11.18 9.92
CA ASN A 59 1.87 -12.07 8.79
C ASN A 59 1.07 -11.60 7.55
N GLU A 60 1.20 -12.33 6.44
CA GLU A 60 0.51 -12.05 5.18
C GLU A 60 -1.03 -12.08 5.28
N ALA A 61 -1.60 -12.88 6.19
CA ALA A 61 -3.05 -12.94 6.36
C ALA A 61 -3.65 -11.62 6.88
N ASP A 62 -2.89 -10.84 7.66
CA ASP A 62 -3.34 -9.52 8.13
C ASP A 62 -3.46 -8.53 6.97
N LEU A 63 -2.53 -8.57 6.01
CA LEU A 63 -2.59 -7.78 4.79
C LEU A 63 -3.79 -8.19 3.92
N ILE A 64 -4.03 -9.50 3.76
CA ILE A 64 -5.18 -10.01 3.00
C ILE A 64 -6.48 -9.54 3.65
N ALA A 65 -6.61 -9.66 4.97
CA ALA A 65 -7.79 -9.24 5.70
C ALA A 65 -8.01 -7.72 5.61
N TRP A 66 -6.94 -6.93 5.59
CA TRP A 66 -7.02 -5.49 5.36
C TRP A 66 -7.50 -5.15 3.95
N LEU A 67 -6.91 -5.78 2.92
CA LEU A 67 -7.31 -5.58 1.51
C LEU A 67 -8.79 -5.95 1.26
N GLN A 68 -9.29 -6.99 1.92
CA GLN A 68 -10.70 -7.40 1.85
C GLN A 68 -11.67 -6.36 2.41
N LYS A 69 -11.23 -5.50 3.35
CA LYS A 69 -12.07 -4.41 3.89
C LYS A 69 -12.21 -3.23 2.93
N LEU A 70 -11.38 -3.15 1.90
CA LEU A 70 -11.47 -2.11 0.86
C LEU A 70 -12.49 -2.43 -0.23
N GLN A 71 -13.11 -3.62 -0.19
CA GLN A 71 -14.16 -4.04 -1.12
C GLN A 71 -15.55 -3.57 -0.71
#